data_AF-A0A521ZNS6-F1
#
_entry.id   AF-A0A521ZNS6-F1
#
_cell.length_a   1.000
_cell.length_b   1.000
_cell.length_c   1.000
_cell.angle_alpha   90.00
_cell.angle_beta   90.00
_cell.angle_gamma   90.00
#
_symmetry.space_group_name_H-M   'P 1'
#
loop_
_entity.id
_entity.type
_entity.pdbx_description
1 polymer ?
#
loop_
_entity_poly.entity_id
_entity_poly.type
_entity_poly.pdbx_seq_one_letter_code
_entity_poly.pdbx_strand_id
1 'polypeptide(L)' 'MGESATVRAAAATIREQFAPLRALVLDAFDMRGEQPVAQVDGKGALYLMATDGHCWSVTREPDQASAFVLTPH' A
#
# COMPACT_ATOMS: atom_id res chain seq x y z
N MET A 1 -1.93 13.73 -8.08
CA MET A 1 -2.87 12.62 -7.79
C MET A 1 -4.02 13.22 -7.01
N GLY A 2 -5.24 13.15 -7.56
CA GLY A 2 -6.43 13.75 -6.93
C GLY A 2 -6.84 12.99 -5.67
N GLU A 3 -7.69 13.63 -4.87
CA GLU A 3 -8.31 13.00 -3.70
C GLU A 3 -9.35 11.98 -4.16
N SER A 4 -9.43 10.83 -3.48
CA SER A 4 -10.40 9.78 -3.79
C SER A 4 -11.27 9.50 -2.57
N ALA A 5 -12.57 9.42 -2.77
CA ALA A 5 -13.52 9.21 -1.67
C ALA A 5 -13.43 7.82 -1.03
N THR A 6 -12.80 6.83 -1.71
CA THR A 6 -12.65 5.47 -1.17
C THR A 6 -11.34 4.83 -1.62
N VAL A 7 -10.82 3.87 -0.83
CA VAL A 7 -9.64 3.07 -1.19
C VAL A 7 -9.85 2.29 -2.50
N ARG A 8 -11.07 1.80 -2.75
CA ARG A 8 -11.41 1.10 -4.00
C ARG A 8 -11.34 2.02 -5.22
N ALA A 9 -11.86 3.24 -5.09
CA ALA A 9 -11.78 4.24 -6.15
C ALA A 9 -10.33 4.68 -6.39
N ALA A 10 -9.53 4.87 -5.34
CA ALA A 10 -8.10 5.14 -5.48
C ALA A 10 -7.37 4.02 -6.23
N ALA A 11 -7.62 2.76 -5.88
CA ALA A 11 -7.05 1.61 -6.58
C ALA A 11 -7.47 1.53 -8.06
N ALA A 12 -8.73 1.87 -8.38
CA ALA A 12 -9.20 1.93 -9.77
C ALA A 12 -8.45 3.02 -10.56
N THR A 13 -8.36 4.24 -10.02
CA THR A 13 -7.61 5.34 -10.65
C THR A 13 -6.14 4.99 -10.86
N ILE A 14 -5.49 4.31 -9.92
CA ILE A 14 -4.10 3.88 -10.08
C ILE A 14 -3.96 2.90 -11.26
N ARG A 15 -4.86 1.91 -11.38
CA ARG A 15 -4.82 0.94 -12.48
C ARG A 15 -5.06 1.62 -13.83
N GLU A 16 -5.96 2.60 -13.89
CA GLU A 16 -6.26 3.35 -15.11
C GLU A 16 -5.08 4.25 -15.53
N GLN A 17 -4.46 4.95 -14.58
CA GLN A 17 -3.41 5.93 -14.87
C GLN A 17 -2.02 5.31 -15.03
N PHE A 18 -1.78 4.16 -14.38
CA PHE A 18 -0.49 3.48 -14.36
C PHE A 18 -0.66 2.02 -14.74
N ALA A 19 -1.04 1.78 -16.00
CA ALA A 19 -1.32 0.45 -16.54
C ALA A 19 -0.29 -0.66 -16.23
N PRO A 20 1.04 -0.39 -16.11
CA PRO A 20 2.01 -1.42 -15.72
C PRO A 20 1.94 -1.82 -14.24
N LEU A 21 1.32 -1.01 -13.38
CA LEU A 21 1.26 -1.26 -11.94
C LEU A 21 0.10 -2.19 -11.59
N ARG A 22 0.39 -3.16 -10.72
CA ARG A 22 -0.63 -3.96 -10.04
C ARG A 22 -1.04 -3.23 -8.76
N ALA A 23 -2.29 -2.77 -8.68
CA ALA A 23 -2.86 -2.24 -7.45
C ALA A 23 -3.84 -3.26 -6.86
N LEU A 24 -3.79 -3.46 -5.55
CA LEU A 24 -4.64 -4.36 -4.78
C LEU A 24 -5.32 -3.56 -3.64
N VAL A 25 -6.46 -4.04 -3.16
CA VAL A 25 -7.11 -3.52 -1.97
C VAL A 25 -7.00 -4.60 -0.90
N LEU A 26 -6.35 -4.28 0.20
CA LEU A 26 -6.16 -5.16 1.35
C LEU A 26 -7.23 -4.88 2.40
N ASP A 27 -7.47 -5.85 3.28
CA ASP A 27 -8.30 -5.62 4.44
C ASP A 27 -7.48 -4.90 5.54
N ALA A 28 -8.14 -4.06 6.33
CA ALA A 28 -7.49 -3.38 7.45
C ALA A 28 -6.96 -4.37 8.51
N PHE A 29 -7.56 -5.55 8.62
CA PHE A 29 -7.08 -6.62 9.49
C PHE A 29 -5.70 -7.17 9.05
N ASP A 30 -5.38 -7.14 7.76
CA ASP A 30 -4.08 -7.60 7.24
C ASP A 30 -2.92 -6.71 7.71
N MET A 31 -3.21 -5.43 7.99
CA MET A 31 -2.22 -4.44 8.43
C MET A 31 -2.21 -4.25 9.95
N ARG A 32 -3.04 -4.98 10.70
CA ARG A 32 -3.20 -4.78 12.14
C ARG A 32 -1.95 -5.21 12.89
N GLY A 33 -1.35 -4.27 13.63
CA GLY A 33 -0.16 -4.53 14.44
C GLY A 33 1.15 -4.41 13.68
N GLU A 34 1.08 -4.18 12.36
CA GLU A 34 2.23 -3.90 11.52
C GLU A 34 2.79 -2.50 11.78
N GLN A 35 4.09 -2.33 11.55
CA GLN A 35 4.75 -1.03 11.75
C GLN A 35 5.01 -0.33 10.42
N PRO A 36 4.50 0.89 10.23
CA PRO A 36 4.77 1.64 9.02
C PRO A 36 6.22 2.13 9.00
N VAL A 37 6.77 2.25 7.79
CA VAL A 37 8.08 2.87 7.58
C VAL A 37 8.01 4.40 7.63
N ALA A 38 6.83 4.96 7.34
CA ALA A 38 6.58 6.40 7.42
C ALA A 38 5.11 6.70 7.70
N GLN A 39 4.88 7.79 8.42
CA GLN A 39 3.57 8.44 8.46
C GLN A 39 3.49 9.42 7.29
N VAL A 40 2.33 9.49 6.65
CA VAL A 40 2.03 10.49 5.63
C VAL A 40 1.16 11.53 6.31
N ASP A 41 1.76 12.68 6.64
CA ASP A 41 1.15 13.73 7.47
C ASP A 41 -0.32 14.00 7.13
N GLY A 42 -1.21 13.63 8.05
CA GLY A 42 -2.65 13.85 7.94
C GLY A 42 -3.36 13.03 6.85
N LYS A 43 -2.69 12.05 6.24
CA LYS A 43 -3.24 11.23 5.15
C LYS A 43 -3.20 9.72 5.43
N GLY A 44 -2.32 9.26 6.30
CA GLY A 44 -2.29 7.88 6.77
C GLY A 44 -0.87 7.35 6.92
N ALA A 45 -0.65 6.09 6.59
CA ALA A 45 0.64 5.43 6.81
C ALA A 45 1.12 4.64 5.59
N LEU A 46 2.45 4.61 5.42
CA LEU A 46 3.17 3.90 4.37
C LEU A 46 3.89 2.68 4.96
N TYR A 47 3.68 1.53 4.34
CA TYR A 47 4.34 0.27 4.66
C TYR A 47 5.08 -0.24 3.43
N LEU A 48 6.23 -0.86 3.61
CA LEU A 48 6.91 -1.58 2.54
C LEU A 48 6.54 -3.06 2.62
N MET A 49 6.39 -3.69 1.46
CA MET A 49 6.06 -5.10 1.36
C MET A 49 7.14 -5.83 0.60
N ALA A 50 7.60 -6.95 1.15
CA ALA A 50 8.37 -7.96 0.44
C ALA A 50 7.43 -9.08 -0.02
N THR A 51 7.80 -9.73 -1.12
CA THR A 51 7.14 -10.96 -1.56
C THR A 51 8.15 -11.92 -2.15
N ASP A 52 7.97 -13.20 -1.89
CA ASP A 52 8.70 -14.30 -2.53
C ASP A 52 7.92 -14.91 -3.71
N GLY A 53 6.78 -14.30 -4.09
CA GLY A 53 5.86 -14.79 -5.11
C GLY A 53 4.66 -15.57 -4.56
N HIS A 54 4.70 -16.04 -3.31
CA HIS A 54 3.59 -16.78 -2.67
C HIS A 54 2.98 -16.02 -1.50
N CYS A 55 3.82 -15.42 -0.67
CA CYS A 55 3.38 -14.66 0.49
C CYS A 55 3.84 -13.21 0.40
N TRP A 56 3.09 -12.36 1.08
CA TRP A 56 3.41 -10.95 1.27
C TRP A 56 3.70 -10.74 2.74
N SER A 57 4.75 -9.98 3.04
CA SER A 57 5.11 -9.62 4.41
C SER A 57 5.54 -8.16 4.47
N VAL A 58 5.16 -7.47 5.55
CA VAL A 58 5.67 -6.12 5.82
C VAL A 58 7.17 -6.21 6.09
N THR A 59 7.93 -5.28 5.52
CA THR A 59 9.36 -5.13 5.77
C THR A 59 9.69 -3.67 6.07
N ARG A 60 10.81 -3.45 6.77
CA ARG A 60 11.39 -2.12 6.96
C ARG A 60 12.63 -1.89 6.12
N GLU A 61 13.11 -2.93 5.45
CA GLU A 61 14.31 -2.95 4.62
C GLU A 61 13.94 -2.57 3.18
N PRO A 62 14.29 -1.36 2.69
CA PRO A 62 13.84 -0.88 1.38
C PRO A 62 14.41 -1.67 0.20
N ASP A 63 15.57 -2.27 0.37
CA ASP A 63 16.24 -3.15 -0.59
C ASP A 63 15.50 -4.49 -0.79
N GLN A 64 14.69 -4.90 0.19
CA GLN A 64 13.84 -6.11 0.10
C GLN A 64 12.42 -5.79 -0.37
N ALA A 65 12.05 -4.50 -0.45
CA ALA A 65 10.70 -4.08 -0.80
C ALA A 65 10.43 -4.29 -2.30
N SER A 66 9.36 -5.03 -2.59
CA SER A 66 8.86 -5.25 -3.95
C SER A 66 7.54 -4.52 -4.22
N ALA A 67 6.87 -4.02 -3.16
CA ALA A 67 5.76 -3.09 -3.28
C ALA A 67 5.60 -2.25 -2.00
N PHE A 68 4.55 -1.44 -1.96
CA PHE A 68 4.17 -0.66 -0.79
C PHE A 68 2.66 -0.69 -0.57
N VAL A 69 2.24 -0.45 0.67
CA VAL A 69 0.84 -0.29 1.07
C VAL A 69 0.65 1.12 1.62
N LEU A 70 -0.41 1.77 1.17
CA LEU A 70 -0.90 3.03 1.72
C LEU A 70 -2.21 2.75 2.45
N THR A 71 -2.26 3.14 3.72
CA THR A 71 -3.50 3.13 4.50
C THR A 71 -3.98 4.56 4.66
N PRO A 72 -5.29 4.85 4.55
CA PRO A 72 -5.84 6.13 4.97
C PRO A 72 -5.87 6.21 6.51
N HIS A 73 -5.95 7.42 7.07
CA HIS A 73 -6.37 7.59 8.47
C HIS A 73 -7.85 7.25 8.65
#